data_AF-A0A7J5VRC7-F1
#
_entry.id   AF-A0A7J5VRC7-F1
#
_cell.length_a   1.000
_cell.length_b   1.000
_cell.length_c   1.000
_cell.angle_alpha   90.00
_cell.angle_beta   90.00
_cell.angle_gamma   90.00
#
_symmetry.space_group_name_H-M   'P 1'
#
loop_
_entity.id
_entity.type
_entity.pdbx_description
1 polymer ?
#
loop_
_entity_poly.entity_id
_entity_poly.type
_entity_poly.pdbx_seq_one_letter_code
_entity_poly.pdbx_strand_id
1 'polypeptide(L)'
;MIITYVHKFEKIINHILLFLLAIVTLLATVHVVWVIGNSVLTPPFFLLETHELMEILGMILLVMIGIELLHSVTTYITHRDFHLEIVVSVAMIAITRKIITLDPKELSAGSLLSIAAMVFALAVSYFLIRFSHRKKMTLDTNDTRPLEKEPLP
;
A
#
# COMPACT_ATOMS: atom_id res chain seq x y z
N MET A 1 -14.97 -2.43 -30.82
CA MET A 1 -16.21 -2.43 -30.00
C MET A 1 -15.98 -3.02 -28.61
N ILE A 2 -15.49 -4.27 -28.49
CA ILE A 2 -15.27 -4.96 -27.20
C ILE A 2 -14.35 -4.18 -26.24
N ILE A 3 -13.21 -3.67 -26.72
CA ILE A 3 -12.24 -2.93 -25.91
C ILE A 3 -12.87 -1.69 -25.25
N THR A 4 -13.76 -0.97 -25.95
CA THR A 4 -14.46 0.20 -25.42
C THR A 4 -15.45 -0.15 -24.30
N TYR A 5 -16.11 -1.31 -24.40
CA TYR A 5 -16.97 -1.81 -23.32
C TYR A 5 -16.16 -2.18 -22.08
N VAL A 6 -15.00 -2.83 -22.25
CA VAL A 6 -14.10 -3.16 -21.14
C VAL A 6 -13.63 -1.89 -20.42
N HIS A 7 -13.22 -0.85 -21.15
CA HIS A 7 -12.78 0.41 -20.53
C HIS A 7 -13.90 1.14 -19.78
N LYS A 8 -15.15 1.07 -20.27
CA LYS A 8 -16.31 1.62 -19.55
C LYS A 8 -16.59 0.83 -18.28
N PHE A 9 -16.55 -0.50 -18.37
CA PHE A 9 -16.76 -1.39 -17.24
C PHE A 9 -15.70 -1.17 -16.15
N GLU A 10 -14.42 -1.15 -16.53
CA GLU A 10 -13.31 -0.86 -15.63
C GLU A 10 -13.49 0.48 -14.91
N LYS A 11 -13.86 1.55 -15.64
CA LYS A 11 -14.11 2.87 -15.05
C LYS A 11 -15.23 2.83 -14.02
N ILE A 12 -16.32 2.11 -14.28
CA ILE A 12 -17.44 1.96 -13.35
C ILE A 12 -16.99 1.24 -12.08
N ILE A 13 -16.29 0.10 -12.23
CA ILE A 13 -15.78 -0.67 -11.09
C ILE A 13 -14.83 0.15 -10.23
N ASN A 14 -13.90 0.90 -10.84
CA ASN A 14 -12.95 1.73 -10.09
C ASN A 14 -13.66 2.85 -9.30
N HIS A 15 -14.71 3.46 -9.85
CA HIS A 15 -15.48 4.49 -9.12
C HIS A 15 -16.26 3.89 -7.96
N ILE A 16 -16.86 2.71 -8.14
CA ILE A 16 -17.53 1.99 -7.06
C ILE A 16 -16.52 1.64 -5.97
N LEU A 17 -15.35 1.10 -6.35
CA LEU A 17 -14.29 0.75 -5.41
C LEU A 17 -13.79 1.96 -4.62
N LEU A 18 -13.53 3.08 -5.31
CA LEU A 18 -13.10 4.32 -4.68
C LEU A 18 -14.12 4.81 -3.65
N PHE A 19 -15.41 4.79 -4.00
CA PHE A 19 -16.50 5.20 -3.12
C PHE A 19 -16.62 4.29 -1.89
N LEU A 20 -16.57 2.97 -2.08
CA LEU A 20 -16.62 2.00 -1.00
C LEU A 20 -15.41 2.13 -0.06
N LEU A 21 -14.19 2.28 -0.61
CA LEU A 21 -12.98 2.50 0.19
C LEU A 21 -13.06 3.79 1.01
N ALA A 22 -13.58 4.87 0.44
CA ALA A 22 -13.77 6.13 1.16
C ALA A 22 -14.73 5.96 2.34
N ILE A 23 -15.88 5.30 2.13
CA ILE A 23 -16.86 5.04 3.20
C ILE A 23 -16.25 4.16 4.29
N VAL A 24 -15.62 3.05 3.93
CA VAL A 24 -15.03 2.12 4.91
C VAL A 24 -13.93 2.82 5.72
N THR A 25 -13.08 3.61 5.06
CA THR A 25 -12.01 4.37 5.73
C THR A 25 -12.59 5.41 6.69
N LEU A 26 -13.66 6.11 6.29
CA LEU A 26 -14.35 7.07 7.14
C LEU A 26 -14.98 6.38 8.37
N LEU A 27 -15.70 5.28 8.16
CA LEU A 27 -16.31 4.51 9.25
C LEU A 27 -15.26 3.96 10.22
N ALA A 28 -14.15 3.43 9.70
CA ALA A 28 -13.03 2.97 10.53
C ALA A 28 -12.43 4.12 11.35
N THR A 29 -12.29 5.31 10.76
CA THR A 29 -11.78 6.50 11.46
C THR A 29 -12.72 6.90 12.61
N VAL A 30 -14.03 6.95 12.36
CA VAL A 30 -15.03 7.24 13.40
C VAL A 30 -14.99 6.18 14.51
N HIS A 31 -14.87 4.90 14.14
CA HIS A 31 -14.76 3.81 15.10
C HIS A 31 -13.52 3.95 15.99
N VAL A 32 -12.36 4.28 15.42
CA VAL A 32 -11.13 4.54 16.20
C VAL A 32 -11.33 5.66 17.21
N VAL A 33 -11.89 6.80 16.77
CA VAL A 33 -12.16 7.93 17.66
C VAL A 33 -13.12 7.53 18.78
N TRP A 34 -14.15 6.76 18.46
CA TRP A 34 -15.09 6.23 19.44
C TRP A 34 -14.42 5.32 20.46
N VAL A 35 -13.58 4.37 20.03
CA VAL A 35 -12.88 3.47 20.96
C VAL A 35 -11.92 4.24 21.85
N ILE A 36 -11.08 5.11 21.29
CA ILE A 36 -10.16 5.95 22.07
C ILE A 36 -10.93 6.78 23.12
N GLY A 37 -12.04 7.40 22.71
CA GLY A 37 -12.89 8.18 23.63
C GLY A 37 -13.40 7.34 24.79
N ASN A 38 -13.90 6.12 24.52
CA ASN A 38 -14.39 5.23 25.58
C ASN A 38 -13.26 4.72 26.49
N SER A 39 -12.12 4.34 25.92
CA SER A 39 -10.99 3.82 26.70
C SER A 39 -10.42 4.88 27.65
N VAL A 40 -10.35 6.14 27.23
CA VAL A 40 -9.83 7.24 28.07
C VAL A 40 -10.81 7.67 29.17
N LEU A 41 -12.12 7.54 28.92
CA LEU A 41 -13.20 7.91 29.84
C LEU A 41 -13.59 6.78 30.81
N THR A 42 -13.00 5.58 30.68
CA THR A 42 -13.24 4.46 31.60
C THR A 42 -12.21 4.50 32.74
N PRO A 43 -12.60 4.27 34.02
CA PRO A 43 -11.64 4.19 35.12
C PRO A 43 -10.71 2.97 34.96
N PRO A 44 -9.38 3.09 35.20
CA PRO A 44 -8.63 4.29 35.59
C PRO A 44 -8.47 5.29 34.44
N PHE A 45 -8.97 6.51 34.65
CA PHE A 45 -9.01 7.52 33.59
C PHE A 45 -7.62 7.83 33.04
N PHE A 46 -7.53 8.00 31.71
CA PHE A 46 -6.29 8.32 30.98
C PHE A 46 -5.15 7.29 31.11
N LEU A 47 -5.42 6.09 31.62
CA LEU A 47 -4.45 5.01 31.71
C LEU A 47 -4.85 3.87 30.75
N LEU A 48 -4.20 3.84 29.59
CA LEU A 48 -4.33 2.75 28.62
C LEU A 48 -3.33 1.66 28.94
N GLU A 49 -3.79 0.43 29.05
CA GLU A 49 -2.90 -0.72 29.18
C GLU A 49 -2.18 -1.00 27.85
N THR A 50 -1.04 -1.71 27.90
CA THR A 50 -0.26 -2.06 26.70
C THR A 50 -1.10 -2.79 25.65
N HIS A 51 -2.04 -3.64 26.09
CA HIS A 51 -2.93 -4.37 25.19
C HIS A 51 -3.87 -3.42 24.43
N GLU A 52 -4.51 -2.48 25.14
CA GLU A 52 -5.39 -1.48 24.55
C GLU A 52 -4.64 -0.55 23.60
N LEU A 53 -3.40 -0.17 23.95
CA LEU A 53 -2.56 0.65 23.07
C LEU A 53 -2.25 -0.09 21.77
N MET A 54 -1.90 -1.38 21.84
CA MET A 54 -1.64 -2.20 20.64
C MET A 54 -2.90 -2.36 19.79
N GLU A 55 -4.07 -2.51 20.41
CA GLU A 55 -5.35 -2.57 19.70
C GLU A 55 -5.65 -1.24 18.98
N ILE A 56 -5.51 -0.11 19.66
CA ILE A 56 -5.70 1.23 19.09
C ILE A 56 -4.73 1.48 17.94
N LEU A 57 -3.44 1.18 18.13
CA LEU A 57 -2.43 1.27 17.06
C LEU A 57 -2.80 0.38 15.87
N GLY A 58 -3.27 -0.85 16.12
CA GLY A 58 -3.74 -1.76 15.09
C GLY A 58 -4.93 -1.22 14.29
N MET A 59 -5.85 -0.50 14.94
CA MET A 59 -6.98 0.16 14.28
C MET A 59 -6.56 1.45 13.54
N ILE A 60 -5.61 2.24 14.07
CA ILE A 60 -5.05 3.39 13.35
C ILE A 60 -4.33 2.94 12.07
N LEU A 61 -3.55 1.84 12.15
CA LEU A 61 -2.92 1.25 10.98
C LEU A 61 -3.94 0.73 9.95
N LEU A 62 -5.14 0.30 10.39
CA LEU A 62 -6.23 -0.06 9.48
C LEU A 62 -6.70 1.15 8.68
N VAL A 63 -6.89 2.30 9.34
CA VAL A 63 -7.26 3.56 8.69
C VAL A 63 -6.18 4.01 7.70
N MET A 64 -4.91 3.92 8.09
CA MET A 64 -3.77 4.26 7.22
C MET A 64 -3.75 3.41 5.94
N ILE A 65 -4.01 2.11 6.03
CA ILE A 65 -4.14 1.24 4.84
C ILE A 65 -5.31 1.69 3.96
N GLY A 66 -6.45 2.06 4.56
CA GLY A 66 -7.59 2.58 3.81
C GLY A 66 -7.26 3.83 3.00
N ILE A 67 -6.54 4.77 3.60
CA ILE A 67 -6.06 6.00 2.93
C ILE A 67 -5.07 5.67 1.82
N GLU A 68 -4.12 4.77 2.06
CA GLU A 68 -3.12 4.35 1.07
C GLU A 68 -3.78 3.68 -0.15
N LEU A 69 -4.76 2.79 0.08
CA LEU A 69 -5.53 2.15 -0.97
C LEU A 69 -6.39 3.17 -1.75
N LEU A 70 -7.00 4.13 -1.05
CA LEU A 70 -7.75 5.21 -1.68
C LEU A 70 -6.86 6.03 -2.63
N HIS A 71 -5.65 6.38 -2.17
CA HIS A 71 -4.65 7.06 -3.00
C HIS A 71 -4.24 6.20 -4.21
N SER A 72 -3.96 4.91 -3.98
CA SER A 72 -3.58 3.96 -5.04
C SER A 72 -4.64 3.86 -6.14
N VAL A 73 -5.92 3.71 -5.76
CA VAL A 73 -7.04 3.65 -6.71
C VAL A 73 -7.25 4.97 -7.43
N THR A 74 -7.12 6.11 -6.73
CA THR A 74 -7.24 7.45 -7.34
C THR A 74 -6.13 7.69 -8.37
N THR A 75 -4.90 7.31 -8.05
CA THR A 75 -3.75 7.40 -8.96
C THR A 75 -3.94 6.54 -10.19
N TYR A 76 -4.47 5.32 -10.04
CA TYR A 76 -4.82 4.45 -11.16
C TYR A 76 -5.86 5.08 -12.10
N ILE A 77 -6.92 5.68 -11.56
CA ILE A 77 -7.96 6.36 -12.36
C ILE A 77 -7.36 7.56 -13.13
N THR A 78 -6.44 8.29 -12.51
CA THR A 78 -5.91 9.56 -13.03
C THR A 78 -4.85 9.32 -14.12
N HIS A 79 -3.91 8.41 -13.88
CA HIS A 79 -2.76 8.20 -14.77
C HIS A 79 -2.90 6.99 -15.69
N ARG A 80 -3.92 6.13 -15.51
CA ARG A 80 -4.12 4.84 -16.23
C ARG A 80 -2.95 3.86 -16.22
N ASP A 81 -1.87 4.20 -15.51
CA ASP A 81 -0.69 3.36 -15.37
C ASP A 81 -0.75 2.57 -14.07
N PHE A 82 -0.76 1.24 -14.21
CA PHE A 82 -0.58 0.32 -13.09
C PHE A 82 0.87 0.39 -12.60
N HIS A 83 1.12 1.24 -11.61
CA HIS A 83 2.40 1.28 -10.93
C HIS A 83 2.50 0.04 -10.03
N LEU A 84 3.07 -1.04 -10.57
CA LEU A 84 3.36 -2.29 -9.83
C LEU A 84 4.14 -2.04 -8.52
N GLU A 85 4.94 -0.98 -8.48
CA GLU A 85 5.67 -0.52 -7.29
C GLU A 85 4.74 -0.15 -6.12
N ILE A 86 3.59 0.49 -6.40
CA ILE A 86 2.61 0.88 -5.38
C ILE A 86 1.97 -0.37 -4.78
N VAL A 87 1.61 -1.34 -5.62
CA VAL A 87 0.98 -2.60 -5.17
C VAL A 87 1.92 -3.39 -4.25
N VAL A 88 3.20 -3.49 -4.60
CA VAL A 88 4.19 -4.17 -3.76
C VAL A 88 4.47 -3.40 -2.46
N SER A 89 4.44 -2.07 -2.50
CA SER A 89 4.57 -1.25 -1.30
C SER A 89 3.39 -1.45 -0.33
N VAL A 90 2.16 -1.52 -0.86
CA VAL A 90 0.97 -1.84 -0.07
C VAL A 90 1.06 -3.25 0.53
N ALA A 91 1.58 -4.23 -0.22
CA ALA A 91 1.81 -5.58 0.30
C ALA A 91 2.82 -5.58 1.47
N MET A 92 3.91 -4.82 1.36
CA MET A 92 4.87 -4.62 2.45
C MET A 92 4.22 -4.00 3.69
N ILE A 93 3.45 -2.92 3.52
CA ILE A 93 2.72 -2.26 4.62
C ILE A 93 1.77 -3.23 5.32
N ALA A 94 1.04 -4.06 4.54
CA ALA A 94 0.11 -5.06 5.08
C ALA A 94 0.82 -6.09 5.98
N ILE A 95 2.00 -6.58 5.57
CA ILE A 95 2.81 -7.49 6.38
C ILE A 95 3.36 -6.79 7.62
N THR A 96 3.90 -5.58 7.47
CA THR A 96 4.42 -4.80 8.61
C THR A 96 3.34 -4.58 9.67
N ARG A 97 2.12 -4.20 9.28
CA ARG A 97 0.99 -4.07 10.21
C ARG A 97 0.69 -5.39 10.92
N LYS A 98 0.73 -6.52 10.21
CA LYS A 98 0.51 -7.84 10.81
C LYS A 98 1.57 -8.12 11.89
N ILE A 99 2.84 -7.81 11.61
CA ILE A 99 3.94 -8.01 12.57
C ILE A 99 3.78 -7.16 13.82
N ILE A 100 3.39 -5.89 13.68
CA ILE A 100 3.17 -4.99 14.82
C ILE A 100 2.06 -5.49 15.76
N THR A 101 1.03 -6.15 15.21
CA THR A 101 -0.13 -6.62 15.98
C THR A 101 0.05 -8.02 16.55
N LEU A 102 1.14 -8.72 16.22
CA LEU A 102 1.40 -10.07 16.74
C LEU A 102 1.94 -9.99 18.16
N ASP A 103 1.38 -10.80 19.06
CA ASP A 103 1.92 -10.96 20.41
C ASP A 103 3.16 -11.86 20.37
N PRO A 104 4.36 -11.38 20.76
CA PRO A 104 5.58 -12.17 20.79
C PRO A 104 5.48 -13.44 21.65
N LYS A 105 4.59 -13.47 22.64
CA LYS A 105 4.42 -14.62 23.55
C LYS A 105 3.79 -15.83 22.88
N GLU A 106 3.05 -15.62 21.80
CA GLU A 106 2.41 -16.70 21.03
C GLU A 106 3.26 -17.19 19.85
N LEU A 107 4.44 -16.58 19.62
CA LEU A 107 5.27 -16.88 18.46
C LEU A 107 6.24 -18.03 18.76
N SER A 108 6.02 -19.16 18.09
CA SER A 108 7.03 -20.22 18.00
C SER A 108 8.23 -19.76 17.15
N ALA A 109 9.41 -20.35 17.37
CA ALA A 109 10.59 -20.09 16.54
C ALA A 109 10.32 -20.32 15.03
N GLY A 110 9.46 -21.29 14.69
CA GLY A 110 9.05 -21.57 13.30
C GLY A 110 8.19 -20.46 12.69
N SER A 111 7.29 -19.86 13.49
CA SER A 111 6.46 -18.72 13.07
C SER A 111 7.33 -17.49 12.79
N LEU A 112 8.32 -17.23 13.64
CA LEU A 112 9.27 -16.13 13.46
C LEU A 112 10.08 -16.27 12.17
N LEU A 113 10.59 -17.47 11.89
CA LEU A 113 11.35 -17.76 10.67
C LEU A 113 10.49 -17.59 9.40
N SER A 114 9.21 -17.98 9.48
CA SER A 114 8.26 -17.85 8.38
C SER A 114 7.97 -16.38 8.06
N ILE A 115 7.80 -15.54 9.09
CA ILE A 115 7.64 -14.09 8.93
C ILE A 115 8.90 -13.47 8.31
N ALA A 116 10.10 -13.84 8.80
CA ALA A 116 11.35 -13.35 8.25
C ALA A 116 11.52 -13.72 6.77
N ALA A 117 11.22 -14.97 6.40
CA ALA A 117 11.27 -15.42 5.01
C ALA A 117 10.28 -14.67 4.11
N MET A 118 9.07 -14.39 4.59
CA MET A 118 8.04 -13.66 3.87
C MET A 118 8.42 -12.18 3.65
N VAL A 119 8.94 -11.51 4.68
CA VAL A 119 9.46 -10.13 4.57
C VAL A 119 10.64 -10.08 3.59
N PHE A 120 11.55 -11.06 3.66
CA PHE A 120 12.68 -11.15 2.74
C PHE A 120 12.23 -11.34 1.28
N ALA A 121 11.25 -12.21 1.03
CA ALA A 121 10.71 -12.43 -0.31
C ALA A 121 10.08 -11.16 -0.90
N LEU A 122 9.33 -10.40 -0.10
CA LEU A 122 8.77 -9.12 -0.55
C LEU A 122 9.86 -8.07 -0.81
N ALA A 123 10.88 -7.98 0.05
CA ALA A 123 11.99 -7.05 -0.13
C ALA A 123 12.76 -7.33 -1.44
N VAL A 124 13.01 -8.61 -1.75
CA VAL A 124 13.64 -9.04 -3.01
C VAL A 124 12.74 -8.70 -4.21
N SER A 125 11.44 -8.95 -4.13
CA SER A 125 10.47 -8.60 -5.17
C SER A 125 10.50 -7.10 -5.48
N TYR A 126 10.44 -6.26 -4.45
CA TYR A 126 10.52 -4.81 -4.58
C TYR A 126 11.85 -4.37 -5.23
N PHE A 127 12.97 -4.93 -4.80
CA PHE A 127 14.29 -4.63 -5.37
C PHE A 127 14.38 -4.96 -6.86
N LEU A 128 13.90 -6.14 -7.27
CA LEU A 128 13.91 -6.58 -8.67
C LEU A 128 13.05 -5.70 -9.58
N ILE A 129 11.85 -5.34 -9.12
CA ILE A 129 10.94 -4.45 -9.87
C ILE A 129 11.62 -3.09 -10.11
N ARG A 130 12.23 -2.53 -9.05
CA ARG A 130 12.93 -1.24 -9.13
C ARG A 130 14.16 -1.30 -10.04
N PHE A 131 14.91 -2.40 -9.99
CA PHE A 131 16.08 -2.60 -10.84
C PHE A 131 15.71 -2.67 -12.33
N SER A 132 14.62 -3.38 -12.66
CA SER A 132 14.12 -3.49 -14.05
C SER A 132 13.72 -2.13 -14.64
N HIS A 133 13.08 -1.27 -13.85
CA HIS A 133 12.67 0.07 -14.30
C HIS A 133 13.86 1.00 -14.55
N ARG A 134 14.93 0.93 -13.74
CA ARG A 134 16.15 1.74 -13.96
C ARG A 134 16.84 1.41 -15.28
N LYS A 135 16.89 0.12 -15.67
CA LYS A 135 17.56 -0.31 -16.92
C LYS A 135 16.86 0.20 -18.18
N LYS A 136 15.53 0.37 -18.15
CA LYS A 136 14.77 0.97 -19.27
C LYS A 136 15.12 2.45 -19.47
N MET A 137 15.27 3.23 -18.39
CA MET A 137 15.58 4.66 -18.50
C MET A 137 16.99 4.94 -19.06
N THR A 138 17.95 4.06 -18.81
CA THR A 138 19.34 4.21 -19.31
C THR A 138 19.53 3.79 -20.78
N LEU A 139 18.59 3.05 -21.36
CA LEU A 139 18.67 2.62 -22.76
C LEU A 139 18.04 3.65 -23.71
N ASP A 140 17.03 4.38 -23.26
CA ASP A 140 16.35 5.42 -24.03
C ASP A 140 17.23 6.69 -24.22
N THR A 141 18.07 7.01 -23.24
CA THR A 141 18.97 8.18 -23.30
C THR A 141 20.22 7.97 -24.16
N ASN A 142 20.55 6.73 -24.53
CA ASN A 142 21.76 6.41 -25.30
C ASN A 142 21.50 6.24 -26.81
N ASP A 143 20.25 6.40 -27.28
CA ASP A 143 19.85 6.24 -28.68
C ASP A 143 19.75 7.57 -29.45
N THR A 144 19.97 8.72 -28.81
CA THR A 144 20.18 10.00 -29.53
C THR A 144 21.64 10.14 -29.96
N ARG A 145 22.08 9.31 -30.90
CA ARG A 145 23.28 9.64 -31.69
C ARG A 145 22.94 10.83 -32.58
N PRO A 146 23.67 11.97 -32.53
CA PRO A 146 23.47 13.05 -33.48
C PRO A 146 23.71 12.51 -34.88
N LEU A 147 22.75 12.71 -35.77
CA LEU A 147 22.89 12.34 -37.17
C LEU A 147 24.06 13.14 -37.72
N GLU A 148 25.07 12.39 -38.14
CA GLU A 148 25.99 12.64 -39.23
C GLU A 148 26.00 14.08 -39.76
N LYS A 149 27.09 14.80 -39.46
CA LYS A 149 27.42 16.04 -40.16
C LYS A 149 27.70 15.69 -41.63
N GLU A 150 26.69 15.82 -42.47
CA GLU A 150 26.85 15.84 -43.92
C GLU A 150 27.75 17.04 -44.28
N PRO A 151 28.86 16.86 -45.03
CA PRO A 151 29.69 17.99 -45.42
C PRO A 151 28.94 18.79 -46.49
N LEU A 152 28.70 20.07 -46.20
CA LEU A 152 28.13 21.01 -47.15
C LEU A 152 29.09 21.18 -48.36
N PRO A 153 28.58 21.20 -49.60
CA PRO A 153 29.36 21.37 -50.82
C PRO A 153 29.97 22.78 -50.96
#